data_AF-A0A8H8IRP3-F1
#
_entry.id   AF-A0A8H8IRP3-F1
#
_cell.length_a   1.000
_cell.length_b   1.000
_cell.length_c   1.000
_cell.angle_alpha   90.00
_cell.angle_beta   90.00
_cell.angle_gamma   90.00
#
_symmetry.space_group_name_H-M   'P 1'
#
loop_
_entity.id
_entity.type
_entity.pdbx_description
1 polymer ?
#
loop_
_entity_poly.entity_id
_entity_poly.type
_entity_poly.pdbx_seq_one_letter_code
_entity_poly.pdbx_strand_id
1 'polypeptide(L)'
;MSQEAFFRPSTTEIPVGSPSLTQHDVTVTLAAEIVKPVAQLLGDLLRVKGVADKPTHIAQIFEEVRSYKKRNNAPTSNMYANALDKTRNQAYTWNNGKAYNSTMSVLTLRSIWNMRSIHEGHSNKNGYYHAFGWLYKKHPRTAVENLRFVVERLCERKIKHKPREPESDFEAAHLDDAPTEEIIRMPHGCYEDLLNVVVLAMRDELGDPTIDSFESLNLPPVQAKRQKCTELRVIKSTKQRQNQKLDVDAARSLRAQQSCKSMATVAEKAKAERRVKRKAAFALLKLKLTHDKSLLALYATVAQIFIEALAIDVGKQ
;
A
#
# COMPACT_ATOMS: atom_id res chain seq x y z
N MET A 1 7.25 -59.45 -3.32
CA MET A 1 6.85 -58.07 -2.99
C MET A 1 8.12 -57.34 -2.58
N SER A 2 8.72 -56.59 -3.50
CA SER A 2 9.91 -55.78 -3.23
C SER A 2 9.64 -54.38 -3.78
N GLN A 3 9.68 -53.38 -2.90
CA GLN A 3 9.55 -51.97 -3.25
C GLN A 3 10.96 -51.45 -3.58
N GLU A 4 11.24 -51.24 -4.87
CA GLU A 4 12.44 -50.53 -5.32
C GLU A 4 12.17 -49.03 -5.34
N ALA A 5 13.10 -48.28 -4.72
CA ALA A 5 13.06 -46.84 -4.56
C ALA A 5 13.22 -46.11 -5.91
N PHE A 6 12.23 -45.28 -6.24
CA PHE A 6 12.08 -44.62 -7.54
C PHE A 6 12.73 -43.22 -7.65
N PHE A 7 13.64 -42.87 -6.73
CA PHE A 7 14.31 -41.56 -6.74
C PHE A 7 15.82 -41.73 -6.90
N ARG A 8 16.28 -41.74 -8.15
CA ARG A 8 17.66 -41.39 -8.49
C ARG A 8 17.71 -39.89 -8.84
N PRO A 9 18.69 -39.13 -8.34
CA PRO A 9 18.90 -37.76 -8.77
C PRO A 9 19.41 -37.74 -10.21
N SER A 10 18.72 -37.01 -11.08
CA SER A 10 19.12 -36.78 -12.47
C SER A 10 20.19 -35.69 -12.51
N THR A 11 21.45 -36.08 -12.70
CA THR A 11 22.53 -35.16 -13.07
C THR A 11 22.24 -34.61 -14.45
N THR A 12 21.87 -33.33 -14.52
CA THR A 12 21.71 -32.63 -15.80
C THR A 12 23.06 -32.02 -16.17
N GLU A 13 23.74 -32.61 -17.15
CA GLU A 13 24.94 -32.02 -17.74
C GLU A 13 24.54 -30.78 -18.53
N ILE A 14 25.07 -29.63 -18.12
CA ILE A 14 24.88 -28.35 -18.83
C ILE A 14 25.84 -28.35 -20.03
N PRO A 15 25.35 -28.17 -21.26
CA PRO A 15 26.22 -28.13 -22.44
C PRO A 15 27.13 -26.90 -22.38
N VAL A 16 28.44 -27.16 -22.47
CA VAL A 16 29.51 -26.18 -22.59
C VAL A 16 29.34 -25.45 -23.93
N GLY A 17 28.71 -24.27 -23.90
CA GLY A 17 28.52 -23.46 -25.11
C GLY A 17 27.44 -22.38 -25.05
N SER A 18 27.12 -21.83 -23.88
CA SER A 18 26.21 -20.69 -23.80
C SER A 18 27.00 -19.36 -23.93
N PRO A 19 26.52 -18.39 -24.73
CA PRO A 19 27.17 -17.10 -24.89
C PRO A 19 27.22 -16.36 -23.55
N SER A 20 28.35 -15.72 -23.27
CA SER A 20 28.59 -14.99 -22.02
C SER A 20 27.44 -14.04 -21.73
N LEU A 21 26.76 -14.29 -20.61
CA LEU A 21 25.90 -13.31 -19.98
C LEU A 21 26.80 -12.12 -19.66
N THR A 22 26.59 -11.05 -20.42
CA THR A 22 27.13 -9.73 -20.13
C THR A 22 26.67 -9.41 -18.71
N GLN A 23 27.62 -9.43 -17.76
CA GLN A 23 27.47 -8.79 -16.47
C GLN A 23 27.15 -7.33 -16.78
N HIS A 24 25.87 -6.98 -16.77
CA HIS A 24 25.48 -5.60 -16.66
C HIS A 24 25.91 -5.16 -15.28
N ASP A 25 27.06 -4.49 -15.25
CA ASP A 25 27.53 -3.73 -14.11
C ASP A 25 26.50 -2.61 -13.89
N VAL A 26 25.50 -2.89 -13.05
CA VAL A 26 24.50 -1.90 -12.61
C VAL A 26 25.12 -1.11 -11.46
N THR A 27 26.27 -0.51 -11.71
CA THR A 27 26.84 0.50 -10.83
C THR A 27 25.98 1.76 -10.99
N VAL A 28 24.95 1.90 -10.14
CA VAL A 28 24.13 3.10 -10.03
C VAL A 28 24.99 4.21 -9.41
N THR A 29 25.86 4.82 -10.21
CA THR A 29 26.73 5.95 -9.83
C THR A 29 25.96 7.28 -9.72
N LEU A 30 24.62 7.27 -9.72
CA LEU A 30 23.78 8.48 -9.75
C LEU A 30 23.20 8.92 -8.38
N ALA A 31 23.46 8.21 -7.28
CA ALA A 31 22.74 8.47 -6.03
C ALA A 31 23.23 9.70 -5.23
N ALA A 32 24.48 10.13 -5.42
CA ALA A 32 25.08 11.14 -4.54
C ALA A 32 24.66 12.60 -4.86
N GLU A 33 24.30 12.92 -6.10
CA GLU A 33 24.01 14.31 -6.50
C GLU A 33 22.52 14.67 -6.52
N ILE A 34 21.61 13.69 -6.45
CA ILE A 34 20.18 13.93 -6.73
C ILE A 34 19.33 14.05 -5.46
N VAL A 35 19.83 13.60 -4.32
CA VAL A 35 19.05 13.58 -3.07
C VAL A 35 19.38 14.78 -2.22
N LYS A 36 18.64 15.88 -2.42
CA LYS A 36 18.51 16.88 -1.34
C LYS A 36 17.95 16.16 -0.10
N PRO A 37 18.50 16.38 1.11
CA PRO A 37 17.88 15.87 2.34
C PRO A 37 16.40 16.23 2.37
N VAL A 38 15.54 15.29 2.78
CA VAL A 38 14.07 15.48 2.80
C VAL A 38 13.70 16.79 3.49
N ALA A 39 14.39 17.15 4.57
CA ALA A 39 14.17 18.42 5.27
C ALA A 39 14.37 19.67 4.39
N GLN A 40 15.36 19.67 3.50
CA GLN A 40 15.63 20.77 2.56
C GLN A 40 14.55 20.83 1.47
N LEU A 41 14.17 19.67 0.94
CA LEU A 41 13.08 19.57 -0.04
C LEU A 41 11.74 20.04 0.56
N LEU A 42 11.45 19.70 1.81
CA LEU A 42 10.28 20.19 2.53
C LEU A 42 10.36 21.69 2.81
N GLY A 43 11.54 22.23 3.07
CA GLY A 43 11.75 23.68 3.21
C GLY A 43 11.41 24.45 1.92
N ASP A 44 11.84 23.91 0.78
CA ASP A 44 11.61 24.49 -0.55
C ASP A 44 10.13 24.39 -0.97
N LEU A 45 9.50 23.22 -0.77
CA LEU A 45 8.15 22.93 -1.23
C LEU A 45 7.05 23.40 -0.27
N LEU A 46 7.29 23.27 1.03
CA LEU A 46 6.32 23.53 2.10
C LEU A 46 6.79 24.67 3.01
N ARG A 47 7.16 25.80 2.39
CA ARG A 47 7.58 27.01 3.10
C ARG A 47 6.51 27.40 4.11
N VAL A 48 6.89 27.45 5.39
CA VAL A 48 6.01 27.87 6.48
C VAL A 48 5.73 29.34 6.28
N LYS A 49 4.56 29.67 5.72
CA LYS A 49 4.15 31.05 5.49
C LYS A 49 4.02 31.78 6.83
N GLY A 50 5.03 32.56 7.17
CA GLY A 50 4.83 33.74 7.98
C GLY A 50 4.19 34.80 7.09
N VAL A 51 2.91 35.10 7.34
CA VAL A 51 2.16 36.27 6.84
C VAL A 51 1.65 36.19 5.37
N ALA A 52 0.34 36.39 5.28
CA ALA A 52 -0.60 36.49 4.15
C ALA A 52 -0.07 36.67 2.71
N ASP A 53 -0.24 35.64 1.87
CA ASP A 53 -0.53 35.87 0.44
C ASP A 53 -2.00 35.53 0.18
N LYS A 54 -2.65 36.35 -0.65
CA LYS A 54 -4.03 36.13 -1.11
C LYS A 54 -4.15 34.85 -1.93
N PRO A 55 -5.27 34.12 -1.86
CA PRO A 55 -5.48 32.89 -2.61
C PRO A 55 -5.52 33.16 -4.12
N THR A 56 -4.77 32.36 -4.89
CA THR A 56 -4.73 32.38 -6.35
C THR A 56 -6.06 31.89 -6.94
N HIS A 57 -6.51 32.48 -8.05
CA HIS A 57 -7.74 32.17 -8.79
C HIS A 57 -8.01 30.66 -9.03
N ILE A 58 -6.95 29.84 -9.13
CA ILE A 58 -7.06 28.39 -9.31
C ILE A 58 -7.57 27.68 -8.05
N ALA A 59 -7.25 28.18 -6.85
CA ALA A 59 -7.78 27.64 -5.60
C ALA A 59 -9.30 27.83 -5.50
N GLN A 60 -9.85 28.88 -6.11
CA GLN A 60 -11.30 29.10 -6.18
C GLN A 60 -11.98 28.07 -7.09
N ILE A 61 -11.37 27.72 -8.23
CA ILE A 61 -11.89 26.70 -9.16
C ILE A 61 -11.93 25.32 -8.50
N PHE A 62 -10.87 24.94 -7.76
CA PHE A 62 -10.87 23.67 -7.04
C PHE A 62 -11.89 23.65 -5.89
N GLU A 63 -12.12 24.78 -5.22
CA GLU A 63 -13.14 24.88 -4.17
C GLU A 63 -14.57 24.83 -4.73
N GLU A 64 -14.80 25.32 -5.95
CA GLU A 64 -16.07 25.17 -6.67
C GLU A 64 -16.37 23.72 -7.03
N VAL A 65 -15.39 22.99 -7.59
CA VAL A 65 -15.53 21.55 -7.90
C VAL A 65 -15.76 20.74 -6.63
N ARG A 66 -15.10 21.10 -5.52
CA ARG A 66 -15.29 20.47 -4.20
C ARG A 66 -16.67 20.78 -3.60
N SER A 67 -17.15 22.03 -3.74
CA SER A 67 -18.50 22.47 -3.32
C SER A 67 -19.61 21.73 -4.07
N TYR A 68 -19.39 21.43 -5.35
CA TYR A 68 -20.34 20.65 -6.16
C TYR A 68 -20.49 19.21 -5.65
N LYS A 69 -19.39 18.55 -5.29
CA LYS A 69 -19.41 17.19 -4.74
C LYS A 69 -20.06 17.11 -3.34
N LYS A 70 -19.90 18.17 -2.54
CA LYS A 70 -20.43 18.28 -1.17
C LYS A 70 -21.95 18.49 -1.10
N ARG A 71 -22.58 19.04 -2.15
CA ARG A 71 -24.03 19.27 -2.19
C ARG A 71 -24.87 17.99 -2.41
N ASN A 72 -24.25 16.90 -2.85
CA ASN A 72 -24.98 15.68 -3.22
C ASN A 72 -24.88 14.54 -2.20
N ASN A 73 -24.11 14.70 -1.12
CA ASN A 73 -24.00 13.70 -0.05
C ASN A 73 -24.44 14.31 1.29
N ALA A 74 -25.55 13.81 1.85
CA ALA A 74 -25.99 14.15 3.20
C ALA A 74 -24.96 13.62 4.23
N PRO A 75 -24.59 14.39 5.27
CA PRO A 75 -23.58 13.96 6.22
C PRO A 75 -24.17 12.91 7.18
N THR A 76 -23.68 11.68 7.10
CA THR A 76 -23.74 10.75 8.23
C THR A 76 -22.85 11.31 9.34
N SER A 77 -23.47 11.68 10.47
CA SER A 77 -22.81 12.25 11.64
C SER A 77 -21.83 11.23 12.25
N ASN A 78 -20.56 11.28 11.83
CA ASN A 78 -19.51 10.42 12.38
C ASN A 78 -19.15 10.90 13.80
N MET A 79 -19.38 10.05 14.81
CA MET A 79 -19.15 10.33 16.24
C MET A 79 -17.72 10.81 16.53
N TYR A 80 -16.75 10.36 15.74
CA TYR A 80 -15.34 10.72 15.91
C TYR A 80 -15.05 12.17 15.47
N ALA A 81 -15.70 12.64 14.40
CA ALA A 81 -15.58 14.03 13.96
C ALA A 81 -16.18 15.00 14.99
N ASN A 82 -17.33 14.64 15.57
CA ASN A 82 -17.96 15.41 16.65
C ASN A 82 -17.12 15.40 17.95
N ALA A 83 -16.44 14.29 18.26
CA ALA A 83 -15.53 14.22 19.40
C ALA A 83 -14.31 15.14 19.20
N LEU A 84 -13.71 15.14 18.01
CA LEU A 84 -12.60 16.03 17.67
C LEU A 84 -13.02 17.52 17.69
N ASP A 85 -14.22 17.86 17.20
CA ASP A 85 -14.75 19.23 17.26
C ASP A 85 -15.12 19.67 18.69
N LYS A 86 -15.54 18.75 19.57
CA LYS A 86 -15.72 19.05 21.01
C LYS A 86 -14.39 19.33 21.70
N THR A 87 -13.37 18.51 21.46
CA THR A 87 -12.01 18.73 22.00
C THR A 87 -11.41 20.04 21.45
N ARG A 88 -11.76 20.39 20.21
CA ARG A 88 -11.38 21.66 19.57
C ARG A 88 -11.91 22.88 20.30
N ASN A 89 -13.17 22.86 20.75
CA ASN A 89 -13.77 23.99 21.45
C ASN A 89 -13.23 24.16 22.89
N GLN A 90 -12.87 23.07 23.57
CA GLN A 90 -12.32 23.15 24.93
C GLN A 90 -10.92 23.77 24.97
N ALA A 91 -10.09 23.48 23.96
CA ALA A 91 -8.69 23.90 23.94
C ALA A 91 -8.45 25.36 23.47
N TYR A 92 -9.47 26.05 22.93
CA TYR A 92 -9.40 27.49 22.62
C TYR A 92 -9.24 28.36 23.87
N THR A 93 -9.54 27.84 25.05
CA THR A 93 -9.60 28.63 26.29
C THR A 93 -8.26 28.74 27.02
N TRP A 94 -7.24 27.91 26.71
CA TRP A 94 -6.08 27.80 27.60
C TRP A 94 -4.78 28.48 27.13
N ASN A 95 -4.45 28.58 25.84
CA ASN A 95 -3.21 29.27 25.43
C ASN A 95 -3.22 29.60 23.93
N ASN A 96 -3.12 30.89 23.61
CA ASN A 96 -2.86 31.52 22.30
C ASN A 96 -2.60 30.53 21.13
N GLY A 97 -3.41 30.61 20.07
CA GLY A 97 -3.59 29.61 19.00
C GLY A 97 -2.34 29.05 18.26
N LYS A 98 -1.13 29.55 18.53
CA LYS A 98 0.12 28.92 18.08
C LYS A 98 0.46 27.64 18.87
N ALA A 99 0.24 27.62 20.20
CA ALA A 99 0.51 26.44 21.03
C ALA A 99 -0.52 25.32 20.78
N TYR A 100 -1.78 25.69 20.56
CA TYR A 100 -2.86 24.75 20.25
C TYR A 100 -2.60 23.93 18.98
N ASN A 101 -2.15 24.57 17.91
CA ASN A 101 -1.85 23.89 16.65
C ASN A 101 -0.69 22.89 16.79
N SER A 102 0.35 23.23 17.57
CA SER A 102 1.44 22.30 17.87
C SER A 102 0.98 21.12 18.73
N THR A 103 0.22 21.34 19.80
CA THR A 103 -0.26 20.27 20.68
C THR A 103 -1.20 19.32 19.95
N MET A 104 -2.10 19.84 19.10
CA MET A 104 -3.01 19.03 18.30
C MET A 104 -2.26 18.19 17.26
N SER A 105 -1.22 18.73 16.60
CA SER A 105 -0.42 17.95 15.64
C SER A 105 0.29 16.77 16.31
N VAL A 106 0.84 16.97 17.51
CA VAL A 106 1.55 15.91 18.27
C VAL A 106 0.59 14.84 18.78
N LEU A 107 -0.56 15.25 19.35
CA LEU A 107 -1.60 14.31 19.77
C LEU A 107 -2.14 13.51 18.58
N THR A 108 -2.35 14.18 17.43
CA THR A 108 -2.81 13.53 16.21
C THR A 108 -1.78 12.51 15.72
N LEU A 109 -0.49 12.84 15.71
CA LEU A 109 0.57 11.89 15.35
C LEU A 109 0.54 10.65 16.26
N ARG A 110 0.41 10.84 17.58
CA ARG A 110 0.30 9.72 18.53
C ARG A 110 -0.93 8.86 18.24
N SER A 111 -2.07 9.47 17.94
CA SER A 111 -3.29 8.75 17.55
C SER A 111 -3.13 8.00 16.22
N ILE A 112 -2.49 8.60 15.22
CA ILE A 112 -2.19 7.98 13.92
C ILE A 112 -1.39 6.69 14.13
N TRP A 113 -0.30 6.76 14.90
CA TRP A 113 0.55 5.60 15.14
C TRP A 113 -0.12 4.54 16.00
N ASN A 114 -0.91 4.94 17.01
CA ASN A 114 -1.72 4.00 17.78
C ASN A 114 -2.79 3.29 16.92
N MET A 115 -3.41 3.99 15.96
CA MET A 115 -4.38 3.38 15.05
C MET A 115 -3.72 2.43 14.07
N ARG A 116 -2.54 2.78 13.54
CA ARG A 116 -1.89 1.98 12.51
C ARG A 116 -1.11 0.80 13.05
N SER A 117 -0.44 0.95 14.20
CA SER A 117 0.51 -0.03 14.73
C SER A 117 -0.06 -1.44 14.65
N ILE A 118 0.57 -2.30 13.85
CA ILE A 118 0.17 -3.71 13.70
C ILE A 118 0.42 -4.49 14.99
N HIS A 119 1.45 -4.10 15.73
CA HIS A 119 1.99 -4.87 16.85
C HIS A 119 1.46 -4.41 18.20
N GLU A 120 1.19 -3.11 18.35
CA GLU A 120 0.77 -2.50 19.62
C GLU A 120 -0.61 -1.82 19.52
N GLY A 121 -1.11 -1.60 18.31
CA GLY A 121 -2.26 -0.76 18.04
C GLY A 121 -3.54 -1.51 17.68
N HIS A 122 -4.54 -0.75 17.24
CA HIS A 122 -5.85 -1.27 16.87
C HIS A 122 -5.95 -1.78 15.43
N SER A 123 -4.89 -1.68 14.62
CA SER A 123 -4.88 -2.04 13.19
C SER A 123 -6.03 -1.39 12.40
N ASN A 124 -6.48 -0.20 12.81
CA ASN A 124 -7.57 0.53 12.18
C ASN A 124 -7.06 1.31 10.96
N LYS A 125 -6.99 0.64 9.81
CA LYS A 125 -6.51 1.23 8.55
C LYS A 125 -7.30 2.47 8.13
N ASN A 126 -8.63 2.43 8.22
CA ASN A 126 -9.46 3.57 7.82
C ASN A 126 -9.24 4.77 8.73
N GLY A 127 -9.26 4.55 10.05
CA GLY A 127 -8.96 5.59 11.04
C GLY A 127 -7.57 6.20 10.84
N TYR A 128 -6.57 5.38 10.53
CA TYR A 128 -5.24 5.83 10.15
C TYR A 128 -5.27 6.77 8.94
N TYR A 129 -5.88 6.37 7.81
CA TYR A 129 -5.91 7.21 6.60
C TYR A 129 -6.72 8.51 6.81
N HIS A 130 -7.79 8.49 7.60
CA HIS A 130 -8.53 9.71 7.93
C HIS A 130 -7.71 10.67 8.78
N ALA A 131 -7.11 10.18 9.86
CA ALA A 131 -6.31 11.00 10.77
C ALA A 131 -5.04 11.53 10.09
N PHE A 132 -4.36 10.66 9.33
CA PHE A 132 -3.22 11.08 8.51
C PHE A 132 -3.63 12.13 7.48
N GLY A 133 -4.78 11.94 6.82
CA GLY A 133 -5.29 12.91 5.86
C GLY A 133 -5.69 14.25 6.47
N TRP A 134 -6.23 14.25 7.68
CA TRP A 134 -6.44 15.49 8.45
C TRP A 134 -5.12 16.20 8.72
N LEU A 135 -4.11 15.45 9.21
CA LEU A 135 -2.80 16.01 9.50
C LEU A 135 -2.13 16.53 8.23
N TYR A 136 -2.25 15.80 7.12
CA TYR A 136 -1.72 16.19 5.83
C TYR A 136 -2.36 17.47 5.29
N LYS A 137 -3.68 17.63 5.42
CA LYS A 137 -4.40 18.84 4.99
C LYS A 137 -4.08 20.07 5.86
N LYS A 138 -3.85 19.89 7.16
CA LYS A 138 -3.65 21.00 8.12
C LYS A 138 -2.19 21.32 8.40
N HIS A 139 -1.34 20.30 8.43
CA HIS A 139 0.07 20.35 8.76
C HIS A 139 0.87 19.45 7.81
N PRO A 140 0.90 19.75 6.49
CA PRO A 140 1.50 18.87 5.48
C PRO A 140 2.97 18.57 5.75
N ARG A 141 3.73 19.56 6.25
CA ARG A 141 5.14 19.36 6.61
C ARG A 141 5.30 18.31 7.71
N THR A 142 4.55 18.43 8.80
CA THR A 142 4.56 17.47 9.90
C THR A 142 4.14 16.08 9.44
N ALA A 143 3.08 15.98 8.62
CA ALA A 143 2.63 14.69 8.09
C ALA A 143 3.72 13.99 7.26
N VAL A 144 4.34 14.72 6.33
CA VAL A 144 5.35 14.16 5.41
C VAL A 144 6.66 13.83 6.14
N GLU A 145 7.11 14.69 7.07
CA GLU A 145 8.36 14.47 7.82
C GLU A 145 8.32 13.21 8.72
N ASN A 146 7.14 12.91 9.27
CA ASN A 146 6.95 11.77 10.16
C ASN A 146 6.54 10.48 9.41
N LEU A 147 6.42 10.53 8.08
CA LEU A 147 5.94 9.39 7.28
C LEU A 147 6.88 8.17 7.33
N ARG A 148 8.18 8.41 7.56
CA ARG A 148 9.19 7.35 7.71
C ARG A 148 8.89 6.36 8.85
N PHE A 149 8.19 6.83 9.90
CA PHE A 149 7.81 6.00 11.05
C PHE A 149 6.83 4.87 10.71
N VAL A 150 6.20 4.90 9.54
CA VAL A 150 5.40 3.78 9.04
C VAL A 150 6.26 2.53 8.83
N VAL A 151 7.49 2.69 8.33
CA VAL A 151 8.36 1.58 7.93
C VAL A 151 9.59 1.40 8.82
N GLU A 152 9.97 2.43 9.58
CA GLU A 152 11.04 2.33 10.57
C GLU A 152 10.65 1.41 11.74
N ARG A 153 11.60 0.59 12.19
CA ARG A 153 11.40 -0.38 13.26
C ARG A 153 11.48 0.31 14.64
N LEU A 154 10.40 0.97 15.03
CA LEU A 154 10.33 1.76 16.28
C LEU A 154 9.51 1.11 17.39
N CYS A 155 8.61 0.16 17.08
CA CYS A 155 7.85 -0.58 18.08
C CYS A 155 8.73 -1.64 18.73
N GLU A 156 8.83 -1.67 20.05
CA GLU A 156 9.64 -2.64 20.78
C GLU A 156 8.74 -3.74 21.33
N ARG A 157 8.85 -4.95 20.77
CA ARG A 157 8.12 -6.11 21.24
C ARG A 157 9.04 -7.06 21.97
N LYS A 158 8.74 -7.32 23.24
CA LYS A 158 9.37 -8.37 24.02
C LYS A 158 8.86 -9.73 23.56
N ILE A 159 9.73 -10.57 23.03
CA ILE A 159 9.39 -11.96 22.69
C ILE A 159 9.88 -12.85 23.83
N LYS A 160 8.95 -13.60 24.41
CA LYS A 160 9.29 -14.66 25.36
C LYS A 160 9.51 -15.93 24.55
N HIS A 161 10.76 -16.36 24.43
CA HIS A 161 11.07 -17.69 23.92
C HIS A 161 10.52 -18.70 24.94
N LYS A 162 9.63 -19.61 24.49
CA LYS A 162 9.30 -20.77 25.31
C LYS A 162 10.49 -21.72 25.27
N PRO A 163 10.97 -22.23 26.42
CA PRO A 163 11.98 -23.28 26.40
C PRO A 163 11.43 -24.46 25.59
N ARG A 164 12.23 -24.92 24.63
CA ARG A 164 11.92 -26.09 23.82
C ARG A 164 11.90 -27.29 24.77
N GLU A 165 10.75 -27.96 24.93
CA GLU A 165 10.71 -29.19 25.72
C GLU A 165 11.72 -30.19 25.15
N PRO A 166 12.63 -30.74 25.97
CA PRO A 166 13.60 -31.71 25.49
C PRO A 166 12.89 -33.02 25.17
N GLU A 167 12.59 -33.27 23.90
CA GLU A 167 12.33 -34.62 23.39
C GLU A 167 13.66 -35.40 23.29
N SER A 168 14.25 -35.79 24.43
CA SER A 168 15.13 -36.97 24.54
C SER A 168 15.61 -37.18 25.97
N ASP A 169 15.55 -38.44 26.43
CA ASP A 169 16.08 -38.97 27.70
C ASP A 169 17.62 -38.91 27.84
N PHE A 170 18.25 -37.76 27.59
CA PHE A 170 19.69 -37.58 27.84
C PHE A 170 19.92 -36.52 28.92
N GLU A 171 20.27 -37.05 30.09
CA GLU A 171 20.96 -36.47 31.25
C GLU A 171 21.08 -34.93 31.30
N ALA A 172 20.26 -34.34 32.17
CA ALA A 172 20.21 -32.91 32.43
C ALA A 172 21.50 -32.40 33.08
N ALA A 173 22.31 -31.67 32.31
CA ALA A 173 23.22 -30.69 32.87
C ALA A 173 22.40 -29.41 33.18
N HIS A 174 22.23 -29.13 34.48
CA HIS A 174 21.71 -27.87 34.97
C HIS A 174 22.61 -26.71 34.54
N LEU A 175 22.16 -25.94 33.55
CA LEU A 175 22.59 -24.56 33.33
C LEU A 175 21.36 -23.68 33.60
N ASP A 176 21.53 -22.73 34.51
CA ASP A 176 20.54 -21.70 34.85
C ASP A 176 20.29 -20.77 33.65
N ASP A 177 19.56 -21.27 32.65
CA ASP A 177 19.14 -20.49 31.49
C ASP A 177 17.94 -19.63 31.88
N ALA A 178 18.22 -18.48 32.49
CA ALA A 178 17.24 -17.42 32.65
C ALA A 178 16.68 -17.04 31.26
N PRO A 179 15.35 -16.84 31.11
CA PRO A 179 14.76 -16.51 29.82
C PRO A 179 15.32 -15.16 29.32
N THR A 180 16.20 -15.21 28.32
CA THR A 180 16.70 -14.03 27.63
C THR A 180 15.52 -13.36 26.91
N GLU A 181 15.00 -12.25 27.46
CA GLU A 181 14.00 -11.43 26.80
C GLU A 181 14.63 -10.74 25.58
N GLU A 182 14.35 -11.27 24.39
CA GLU A 182 14.77 -10.64 23.14
C GLU A 182 13.79 -9.51 22.80
N ILE A 183 14.31 -8.29 22.69
CA ILE A 183 13.54 -7.12 22.25
C ILE A 183 13.62 -7.03 20.73
N ILE A 184 12.54 -7.39 20.04
CA ILE A 184 12.45 -7.25 18.59
C ILE A 184 11.83 -5.91 18.24
N ARG A 185 12.54 -5.13 17.43
CA ARG A 185 12.03 -3.88 16.87
C ARG A 185 11.21 -4.13 15.61
N MET A 186 9.99 -3.60 15.57
CA MET A 186 9.02 -3.79 14.50
C MET A 186 8.48 -2.45 13.99
N PRO A 187 8.06 -2.36 12.71
CA PRO A 187 7.49 -1.13 12.16
C PRO A 187 6.03 -0.91 12.55
N HIS A 188 5.56 0.34 12.52
CA HIS A 188 4.14 0.63 12.79
C HIS A 188 3.22 0.13 11.66
N GLY A 189 3.70 0.10 10.43
CA GLY A 189 2.94 -0.31 9.25
C GLY A 189 3.82 -0.99 8.20
N CYS A 190 3.46 -0.82 6.93
CA CYS A 190 4.20 -1.42 5.82
C CYS A 190 4.35 -0.43 4.65
N TYR A 191 5.20 -0.77 3.69
CA TYR A 191 5.40 0.02 2.48
C TYR A 191 4.12 0.21 1.65
N GLU A 192 3.18 -0.74 1.73
CA GLU A 192 1.87 -0.62 1.07
C GLU A 192 1.09 0.60 1.58
N ASP A 193 1.20 0.94 2.87
CA ASP A 193 0.52 2.11 3.42
C ASP A 193 1.06 3.43 2.86
N LEU A 194 2.36 3.49 2.59
CA LEU A 194 2.99 4.66 1.97
C LEU A 194 2.38 4.91 0.58
N LEU A 195 2.23 3.83 -0.19
CA LEU A 195 1.62 3.87 -1.52
C LEU A 195 0.13 4.22 -1.44
N ASN A 196 -0.60 3.63 -0.48
CA ASN A 196 -2.01 3.93 -0.26
C ASN A 196 -2.22 5.41 0.08
N VAL A 197 -1.41 5.99 0.96
CA VAL A 197 -1.46 7.43 1.29
C VAL A 197 -1.27 8.30 0.05
N VAL A 198 -0.30 7.99 -0.81
CA VAL A 198 -0.07 8.72 -2.08
C VAL A 198 -1.28 8.59 -3.02
N VAL A 199 -1.81 7.38 -3.19
CA VAL A 199 -2.95 7.13 -4.08
C VAL A 199 -4.20 7.87 -3.59
N LEU A 200 -4.48 7.81 -2.29
CA LEU A 200 -5.60 8.52 -1.67
C LEU A 200 -5.45 10.04 -1.79
N ALA A 201 -4.23 10.58 -1.59
CA ALA A 201 -3.96 12.01 -1.76
C ALA A 201 -4.16 12.43 -3.23
N MET A 202 -3.64 11.64 -4.17
CA MET A 202 -3.79 11.88 -5.61
C MET A 202 -5.27 11.89 -6.03
N ARG A 203 -6.16 11.14 -5.38
CA ARG A 203 -7.59 11.10 -5.72
C ARG A 203 -8.48 12.00 -4.85
N ASP A 204 -7.89 12.82 -3.99
CA ASP A 204 -8.58 13.66 -3.00
C ASP A 204 -9.45 12.89 -1.99
N GLU A 205 -9.20 11.59 -1.84
CA GLU A 205 -9.90 10.72 -0.89
C GLU A 205 -9.24 10.74 0.50
N LEU A 206 -7.97 11.15 0.57
CA LEU A 206 -7.22 11.19 1.82
C LEU A 206 -7.84 12.18 2.81
N GLY A 207 -8.28 11.69 3.97
CA GLY A 207 -8.86 12.53 5.02
C GLY A 207 -10.23 13.13 4.69
N ASP A 208 -11.00 12.52 3.78
CA ASP A 208 -12.40 12.85 3.61
C ASP A 208 -13.24 12.07 4.64
N PRO A 209 -13.88 12.72 5.64
CA PRO A 209 -14.64 12.02 6.67
C PRO A 209 -15.96 11.44 6.15
N THR A 210 -16.37 11.76 4.92
CA THR A 210 -17.58 11.22 4.30
C THR A 210 -17.35 9.86 3.64
N ILE A 211 -16.09 9.44 3.51
CA ILE A 211 -15.73 8.19 2.86
C ILE A 211 -15.57 7.10 3.92
N ASP A 212 -16.60 6.25 4.08
CA ASP A 212 -16.50 5.08 4.98
C ASP A 212 -15.63 3.96 4.39
N SER A 213 -15.45 3.96 3.06
CA SER A 213 -14.71 2.94 2.31
C SER A 213 -14.00 3.55 1.09
N PHE A 214 -12.69 3.34 0.99
CA PHE A 214 -11.88 3.85 -0.10
C PHE A 214 -12.04 3.01 -1.36
N GLU A 215 -12.80 3.49 -2.34
CA GLU A 215 -12.95 2.84 -3.66
C GLU A 215 -11.59 2.60 -4.32
N SER A 216 -10.63 3.49 -4.07
CA SER A 216 -9.26 3.40 -4.55
C SER A 216 -8.44 2.22 -4.06
N LEU A 217 -8.74 1.73 -2.85
CA LEU A 217 -8.00 0.67 -2.20
C LEU A 217 -8.73 -0.67 -2.27
N ASN A 218 -10.06 -0.63 -2.43
CA ASN A 218 -10.87 -1.83 -2.53
C ASN A 218 -10.91 -2.33 -3.97
N LEU A 219 -10.26 -3.45 -4.21
CA LEU A 219 -10.50 -4.21 -5.43
C LEU A 219 -11.96 -4.70 -5.39
N PRO A 220 -12.75 -4.47 -6.46
CA PRO A 220 -14.08 -5.03 -6.52
C PRO A 220 -13.94 -6.55 -6.32
N PRO A 221 -14.76 -7.16 -5.47
CA PRO A 221 -14.68 -8.59 -5.25
C PRO A 221 -14.76 -9.28 -6.62
N VAL A 222 -13.83 -10.19 -6.88
CA VAL A 222 -13.89 -11.01 -8.08
C VAL A 222 -15.15 -11.85 -7.92
N GLN A 223 -16.25 -11.39 -8.50
CA GLN A 223 -17.48 -12.13 -8.50
C GLN A 223 -17.22 -13.38 -9.32
N ALA A 224 -16.95 -14.49 -8.64
CA ALA A 224 -16.99 -15.80 -9.25
C ALA A 224 -18.39 -15.93 -9.83
N LYS A 225 -18.51 -15.84 -11.16
CA LYS A 225 -19.80 -16.03 -11.83
C LYS A 225 -20.25 -17.44 -11.49
N ARG A 226 -21.17 -17.55 -10.53
CA ARG A 226 -21.82 -18.81 -10.22
C ARG A 226 -22.69 -19.15 -11.42
N GLN A 227 -22.20 -20.07 -12.25
CA GLN A 227 -22.91 -20.50 -13.45
C GLN A 227 -24.29 -21.02 -13.04
N LYS A 228 -25.34 -20.54 -13.69
CA LYS A 228 -26.71 -20.99 -13.39
C LYS A 228 -26.85 -22.45 -13.84
N CYS A 229 -27.73 -23.22 -13.18
CA CYS A 229 -28.03 -24.60 -13.58
C CYS A 229 -28.42 -24.72 -15.06
N THR A 230 -29.08 -23.71 -15.62
CA THR A 230 -29.45 -23.64 -17.04
C THR A 230 -28.22 -23.54 -17.95
N GLU A 231 -27.24 -22.70 -17.61
CA GLU A 231 -25.99 -22.56 -18.38
C GLU A 231 -25.19 -23.86 -18.37
N LEU A 232 -25.11 -24.54 -17.22
CA LEU A 232 -24.45 -25.84 -17.12
C LEU A 232 -25.11 -26.91 -18.00
N ARG A 233 -26.45 -26.92 -18.09
CA ARG A 233 -27.19 -27.83 -18.99
C ARG A 233 -26.88 -27.52 -20.45
N VAL A 234 -26.86 -26.25 -20.84
CA VAL A 234 -26.49 -25.83 -22.20
C VAL A 234 -25.07 -26.30 -22.51
N ILE A 235 -24.09 -26.01 -21.66
CA ILE A 235 -22.69 -26.43 -21.85
C ILE A 235 -22.58 -27.95 -21.99
N LYS A 236 -23.26 -28.72 -21.14
CA LYS A 236 -23.28 -30.20 -21.24
C LYS A 236 -23.87 -30.67 -22.57
N SER A 237 -25.00 -30.10 -23.00
CA SER A 237 -25.63 -30.45 -24.28
C SER A 237 -24.75 -30.12 -25.48
N THR A 238 -24.03 -28.99 -25.46
CA THR A 238 -23.11 -28.60 -26.53
C THR A 238 -21.89 -29.53 -26.57
N LYS A 239 -21.33 -29.88 -25.40
CA LYS A 239 -20.23 -30.85 -25.29
C LYS A 239 -20.65 -32.23 -25.82
N GLN A 240 -21.86 -32.68 -25.50
CA GLN A 240 -22.39 -33.95 -25.98
C GLN A 240 -22.58 -33.95 -27.50
N ARG A 241 -23.18 -32.88 -28.07
CA ARG A 241 -23.32 -32.73 -29.52
C ARG A 241 -21.99 -32.70 -30.26
N GLN A 242 -20.95 -32.09 -29.69
CA GLN A 242 -19.61 -32.08 -30.28
C GLN A 242 -18.97 -33.47 -30.25
N ASN A 243 -19.08 -34.19 -29.13
CA ASN A 243 -18.59 -35.56 -29.01
C ASN A 243 -19.36 -36.57 -29.89
N GLN A 244 -20.58 -36.27 -30.32
CA GLN A 244 -21.33 -37.11 -31.26
C GLN A 244 -20.95 -36.85 -32.73
N LYS A 245 -20.54 -35.62 -33.05
CA LYS A 245 -20.16 -35.22 -34.42
C LYS A 245 -18.70 -35.49 -34.75
N LEU A 246 -17.85 -35.47 -33.73
CA LEU A 246 -16.41 -35.68 -33.83
C LEU A 246 -16.01 -36.78 -32.85
N ASP A 247 -14.92 -37.48 -33.13
CA ASP A 247 -14.29 -38.34 -32.14
C ASP A 247 -14.01 -37.57 -30.82
N VAL A 248 -14.04 -38.27 -29.69
CA VAL A 248 -13.97 -37.66 -28.35
C VAL A 248 -12.70 -36.83 -28.17
N ASP A 249 -11.57 -37.29 -28.70
CA ASP A 249 -10.28 -36.62 -28.58
C ASP A 249 -10.20 -35.40 -29.51
N ALA A 250 -10.71 -35.51 -30.73
CA ALA A 250 -10.85 -34.39 -31.66
C ALA A 250 -11.77 -33.29 -31.09
N ALA A 251 -12.90 -33.65 -30.49
CA ALA A 251 -13.83 -32.72 -29.84
C ALA A 251 -13.21 -32.05 -28.60
N ARG A 252 -12.38 -32.78 -27.84
CA ARG A 252 -11.64 -32.23 -26.69
C ARG A 252 -10.59 -31.22 -27.16
N SER A 253 -9.79 -31.56 -28.16
CA SER A 253 -8.76 -30.67 -28.74
C SER A 253 -9.37 -29.38 -29.30
N LEU A 254 -10.46 -29.48 -30.06
CA LEU A 254 -11.17 -28.32 -30.60
C LEU A 254 -11.68 -27.38 -29.49
N ARG A 255 -12.27 -27.94 -28.42
CA ARG A 255 -12.73 -27.15 -27.26
C ARG A 255 -11.58 -26.46 -26.54
N ALA A 256 -10.45 -27.15 -26.36
CA ALA A 256 -9.26 -26.56 -25.77
C ALA A 256 -8.77 -25.38 -26.63
N GLN A 257 -8.69 -25.56 -27.95
CA GLN A 257 -8.29 -24.50 -28.87
C GLN A 257 -9.26 -23.31 -28.85
N GLN A 258 -10.57 -23.56 -28.85
CA GLN A 258 -11.59 -22.51 -28.74
C GLN A 258 -11.52 -21.77 -27.41
N SER A 259 -11.29 -22.49 -26.31
CA SER A 259 -11.10 -21.91 -24.97
C SER A 259 -9.83 -21.06 -24.90
N CYS A 260 -8.71 -21.53 -25.45
CA CYS A 260 -7.48 -20.76 -25.52
C CYS A 260 -7.69 -19.47 -26.33
N LYS A 261 -8.36 -19.55 -27.49
CA LYS A 261 -8.68 -18.38 -28.32
C LYS A 261 -9.58 -17.38 -27.58
N SER A 262 -10.63 -17.84 -26.90
CA SER A 262 -11.53 -16.95 -26.16
C SER A 262 -10.89 -16.35 -24.92
N MET A 263 -10.08 -17.11 -24.19
CA MET A 263 -9.32 -16.59 -23.06
C MET A 263 -8.28 -15.57 -23.50
N ALA A 264 -7.61 -15.80 -24.64
CA ALA A 264 -6.65 -14.85 -25.20
C ALA A 264 -7.33 -13.52 -25.58
N THR A 265 -8.51 -13.56 -26.23
CA THR A 265 -9.23 -12.33 -26.59
C THR A 265 -9.74 -11.58 -25.35
N VAL A 266 -10.24 -12.29 -24.33
CA VAL A 266 -10.65 -11.68 -23.06
C VAL A 266 -9.45 -11.07 -22.33
N ALA A 267 -8.30 -11.77 -22.31
CA ALA A 267 -7.08 -11.29 -21.68
C ALA A 267 -6.55 -10.03 -22.37
N GLU A 268 -6.52 -10.00 -23.71
CA GLU A 268 -6.10 -8.83 -24.48
C GLU A 268 -7.05 -7.64 -24.31
N LYS A 269 -8.38 -7.88 -24.29
CA LYS A 269 -9.35 -6.83 -23.97
C LYS A 269 -9.12 -6.26 -22.56
N ALA A 270 -8.95 -7.12 -21.56
CA ALA A 270 -8.66 -6.69 -20.19
C ALA A 270 -7.34 -5.92 -20.07
N LYS A 271 -6.31 -6.32 -20.83
CA LYS A 271 -5.01 -5.62 -20.90
C LYS A 271 -5.16 -4.24 -21.56
N ALA A 272 -5.95 -4.12 -22.62
CA ALA A 272 -6.25 -2.85 -23.27
C ALA A 272 -6.99 -1.89 -22.32
N GLU A 273 -8.03 -2.37 -21.64
CA GLU A 273 -8.78 -1.58 -20.64
C GLU A 273 -7.87 -1.12 -19.48
N ARG A 274 -7.01 -2.01 -18.95
CA ARG A 274 -6.02 -1.66 -17.91
C ARG A 274 -5.03 -0.61 -18.40
N ARG A 275 -4.58 -0.67 -19.67
CA ARG A 275 -3.69 0.33 -20.27
C ARG A 275 -4.35 1.71 -20.34
N VAL A 276 -5.62 1.77 -20.75
CA VAL A 276 -6.38 3.03 -20.79
C VAL A 276 -6.50 3.63 -19.39
N LYS A 277 -6.94 2.84 -18.40
CA LYS A 277 -7.04 3.28 -17.00
C LYS A 277 -5.70 3.74 -16.44
N ARG A 278 -4.61 3.01 -16.71
CA ARG A 278 -3.25 3.39 -16.29
C ARG A 278 -2.82 4.72 -16.90
N LYS A 279 -3.05 4.92 -18.20
CA LYS A 279 -2.73 6.19 -18.88
C LYS A 279 -3.49 7.36 -18.28
N ALA A 280 -4.78 7.19 -18.01
CA ALA A 280 -5.60 8.23 -17.37
C ALA A 280 -5.10 8.56 -15.95
N ALA A 281 -4.81 7.54 -15.13
CA ALA A 281 -4.27 7.73 -13.78
C ALA A 281 -2.89 8.41 -13.80
N PHE A 282 -2.03 8.05 -14.75
CA PHE A 282 -0.73 8.68 -14.93
C PHE A 282 -0.85 10.15 -15.35
N ALA A 283 -1.78 10.47 -16.26
CA ALA A 283 -2.05 11.85 -16.65
C ALA A 283 -2.55 12.68 -15.46
N LEU A 284 -3.44 12.13 -14.63
CA LEU A 284 -3.92 12.77 -13.39
C LEU A 284 -2.76 13.00 -12.41
N LEU A 285 -1.91 12.00 -12.19
CA LEU A 285 -0.74 12.12 -11.31
C LEU A 285 0.18 13.24 -11.79
N LYS A 286 0.52 13.26 -13.08
CA LYS A 286 1.38 14.29 -13.68
C LYS A 286 0.78 15.69 -13.49
N LEU A 287 -0.52 15.83 -13.72
CA LEU A 287 -1.24 17.08 -13.51
C LEU A 287 -1.17 17.51 -12.04
N LYS A 288 -1.39 16.61 -11.08
CA LYS A 288 -1.34 16.99 -9.67
C LYS A 288 0.05 17.30 -9.17
N LEU A 289 1.07 16.55 -9.58
CA LEU A 289 2.45 16.80 -9.18
C LEU A 289 2.96 18.17 -9.63
N THR A 290 2.43 18.72 -10.73
CA THR A 290 2.81 20.06 -11.20
C THR A 290 2.11 21.19 -10.44
N HIS A 291 0.91 20.95 -9.89
CA HIS A 291 0.09 22.00 -9.27
C HIS A 291 0.05 21.94 -7.74
N ASP A 292 0.14 20.74 -7.16
CA ASP A 292 0.07 20.52 -5.72
C ASP A 292 1.46 20.23 -5.14
N LYS A 293 2.04 21.25 -4.51
CA LYS A 293 3.33 21.15 -3.82
C LYS A 293 3.30 20.17 -2.66
N SER A 294 2.16 20.01 -1.98
CA SER A 294 2.02 19.07 -0.88
C SER A 294 2.05 17.64 -1.41
N LEU A 295 1.40 17.37 -2.54
CA LEU A 295 1.44 16.05 -3.16
C LEU A 295 2.84 15.75 -3.71
N LEU A 296 3.49 16.73 -4.32
CA LEU A 296 4.88 16.60 -4.78
C LEU A 296 5.83 16.26 -3.63
N ALA A 297 5.73 16.98 -2.50
CA ALA A 297 6.53 16.71 -1.32
C ALA A 297 6.27 15.30 -0.79
N LEU A 298 5.00 14.90 -0.65
CA LEU A 298 4.63 13.55 -0.21
C LEU A 298 5.19 12.47 -1.15
N TYR A 299 5.02 12.63 -2.46
CA TYR A 299 5.51 11.69 -3.47
C TYR A 299 7.04 11.56 -3.44
N ALA A 300 7.76 12.69 -3.39
CA ALA A 300 9.21 12.71 -3.32
C ALA A 300 9.74 12.04 -2.03
N THR A 301 9.11 12.32 -0.88
CA THR A 301 9.48 11.67 0.39
C THR A 301 9.23 10.17 0.36
N VAL A 302 8.09 9.71 -0.18
CA VAL A 302 7.84 8.27 -0.33
C VAL A 302 8.87 7.63 -1.25
N ALA A 303 9.16 8.25 -2.41
CA ALA A 303 10.19 7.75 -3.33
C ALA A 303 11.56 7.65 -2.64
N GLN A 304 11.93 8.65 -1.83
CA GLN A 304 13.17 8.66 -1.07
C GLN A 304 13.25 7.52 -0.06
N ILE A 305 12.17 7.26 0.69
CA ILE A 305 12.09 6.13 1.63
C ILE A 305 12.32 4.80 0.90
N PHE A 306 11.75 4.61 -0.29
CA PHE A 306 11.98 3.41 -1.11
C PHE A 306 13.42 3.32 -1.62
N ILE A 307 14.02 4.43 -2.05
CA ILE A 307 15.42 4.46 -2.51
C ILE A 307 16.35 4.04 -1.37
N GLU A 308 16.15 4.57 -0.16
CA GLU A 308 16.95 4.21 1.02
C GLU A 308 16.79 2.74 1.39
N ALA A 309 15.56 2.22 1.37
CA ALA A 309 15.29 0.81 1.62
C ALA A 309 15.98 -0.11 0.59
N LEU A 310 15.89 0.22 -0.69
CA LEU A 310 16.53 -0.54 -1.77
C LEU A 310 18.06 -0.47 -1.69
N ALA A 311 18.63 0.67 -1.32
CA ALA A 311 20.07 0.81 -1.12
C ALA A 311 20.57 -0.10 0.00
N ILE A 312 19.81 -0.20 1.11
CA ILE A 312 20.12 -1.12 2.22
C ILE A 312 20.04 -2.58 1.75
N ASP A 313 19.04 -2.95 0.95
CA ASP A 313 18.85 -4.33 0.50
C ASP A 313 19.90 -4.75 -0.53
N VAL A 314 20.28 -3.87 -1.46
CA VAL A 314 21.32 -4.14 -2.47
C VAL A 314 22.72 -4.12 -1.85
N GLY A 315 23.01 -3.19 -0.92
CA GLY A 315 24.31 -3.07 -0.27
C GLY A 315 24.62 -4.16 0.77
N LYS A 316 23.68 -5.07 1.04
CA LYS A 316 23.83 -6.24 1.92
C LYS A 316 24.18 -7.53 1.17
N GLN A 317 24.34 -7.48 -0.16
CA GLN A 317 24.85 -8.60 -0.97
C GLN A 317 26.38 -8.63 -0.93
#